data_AF-A0A3D2RST9-F1
#
_entry.id   AF-A0A3D2RST9-F1
#
_cell.length_a   1.000
_cell.length_b   1.000
_cell.length_c   1.000
_cell.angle_alpha   90.00
_cell.angle_beta   90.00
_cell.angle_gamma   90.00
#
_symmetry.space_group_name_H-M   'P 1'
#
loop_
_entity.id
_entity.type
_entity.pdbx_description
1 polymer ?
#
loop_
_entity_poly.entity_id
_entity_poly.type
_entity_poly.pdbx_seq_one_letter_code
_entity_poly.pdbx_strand_id
1 'polypeptide(L)'
;MLQKSSTNVDIRFTKDGSDPDASGLLYHAPIKLVDTSIFRAAAFIGKEQASPVVSATYLVGRRPSLPVLSISMAPDDFLDVHLSQSVATGQQFQYLPGTG
;
A
#
# COMPACT_ATOMS: atom_id res chain seq x y z
N MET A 1 24.23 -9.88 34.87
CA MET A 1 23.99 -10.53 33.55
C MET A 1 23.23 -9.54 32.69
N LEU A 2 23.73 -9.22 31.49
CA LEU A 2 23.06 -8.28 30.58
C LEU A 2 21.93 -9.03 29.86
N GLN A 3 20.68 -8.79 30.23
CA GLN A 3 19.54 -9.42 29.58
C GLN A 3 19.30 -8.72 28.24
N LYS A 4 19.64 -9.40 27.14
CA LYS A 4 19.37 -8.91 25.78
C LYS A 4 17.87 -9.10 25.54
N SER A 5 17.11 -8.00 25.51
CA SER A 5 15.71 -8.04 25.05
C SER A 5 15.73 -8.33 23.55
N SER A 6 15.59 -9.60 23.16
CA SER A 6 15.44 -9.96 21.75
C SER A 6 13.98 -9.76 21.36
N THR A 7 13.66 -8.58 20.82
CA THR A 7 12.39 -8.38 20.15
C THR A 7 12.40 -9.19 18.85
N ASN A 8 11.53 -10.21 18.76
CA ASN A 8 11.40 -10.98 17.53
C ASN A 8 10.66 -10.13 16.48
N VAL A 9 11.23 -10.03 15.28
CA VAL A 9 10.68 -9.25 14.17
C VAL A 9 10.28 -10.22 13.07
N ASP A 10 8.99 -10.24 12.78
CA ASP A 10 8.39 -11.05 11.73
C ASP A 10 8.21 -10.20 10.46
N ILE A 11 8.57 -10.72 9.29
CA ILE A 11 8.17 -10.10 8.02
C ILE A 11 6.91 -10.80 7.52
N ARG A 12 5.80 -10.05 7.43
CA ARG A 12 4.53 -10.54 6.88
C ARG A 12 4.34 -10.03 5.46
N PHE A 13 3.69 -10.81 4.61
CA PHE A 13 3.45 -10.43 3.23
C PHE A 13 2.13 -10.94 2.66
N THR A 14 1.70 -10.33 1.56
CA THR A 14 0.59 -10.74 0.70
C THR A 14 1.07 -10.86 -0.75
N LYS A 15 0.28 -11.49 -1.62
CA LYS A 15 0.61 -11.72 -3.04
C LYS A 15 -0.44 -11.14 -4.01
N ASP A 16 -1.52 -10.62 -3.46
CA ASP A 16 -2.69 -10.09 -4.15
C ASP A 16 -2.79 -8.56 -4.07
N GLY A 17 -1.80 -7.89 -3.48
CA GLY A 17 -1.79 -6.44 -3.28
C GLY A 17 -2.57 -5.94 -2.06
N SER A 18 -3.14 -6.81 -1.24
CA SER A 18 -3.74 -6.41 0.04
C SER A 18 -2.67 -6.06 1.09
N ASP A 19 -3.04 -5.32 2.13
CA ASP A 19 -2.13 -5.02 3.24
C ASP A 19 -1.79 -6.28 4.04
N PRO A 20 -0.52 -6.49 4.44
CA PRO A 20 -0.18 -7.56 5.36
C PRO A 20 -0.72 -7.25 6.76
N ASP A 21 -1.21 -8.28 7.45
CA ASP A 21 -1.56 -8.22 8.87
C ASP A 21 -0.71 -9.20 9.70
N ALA A 22 -0.77 -9.08 11.03
CA ALA A 22 0.03 -9.89 11.95
C ALA A 22 -0.32 -11.39 11.95
N SER A 23 -1.46 -11.78 11.39
CA SER A 23 -1.87 -13.18 11.18
C SER A 23 -1.58 -13.69 9.76
N GLY A 24 -1.14 -12.79 8.86
CA GLY A 24 -0.85 -13.07 7.47
C GLY A 24 0.35 -13.98 7.23
N LEU A 25 0.69 -14.19 5.96
CA LEU A 25 1.79 -15.08 5.58
C LEU A 25 3.13 -14.55 6.07
N LEU A 26 3.89 -15.42 6.72
CA LEU A 26 5.25 -15.11 7.18
C LEU A 26 6.30 -15.43 6.12
N TYR A 27 7.25 -14.53 5.97
CA TYR A 27 8.41 -14.75 5.13
C TYR A 27 9.52 -15.49 5.91
N HIS A 28 9.76 -16.75 5.56
CA HIS A 28 10.80 -17.59 6.17
C HIS A 28 11.76 -18.23 5.17
N ALA A 29 11.39 -18.22 3.88
CA ALA A 29 12.11 -18.88 2.82
C ALA A 29 11.81 -18.19 1.48
N PRO A 30 12.67 -18.39 0.46
CA PRO A 30 12.42 -17.87 -0.88
C PRO A 30 11.07 -18.32 -1.44
N ILE A 31 10.39 -17.40 -2.13
CA ILE A 31 9.07 -17.64 -2.72
C ILE A 31 9.26 -17.95 -4.21
N LYS A 32 8.82 -19.14 -4.64
CA LYS A 32 8.76 -19.46 -6.07
C LYS A 32 7.60 -18.70 -6.72
N LEU A 33 7.92 -17.94 -7.75
CA LEU A 33 6.93 -17.19 -8.52
C LEU A 33 6.56 -17.91 -9.81
N VAL A 34 5.27 -18.23 -9.94
CA VAL A 34 4.73 -18.98 -11.09
C VAL A 34 3.82 -18.13 -11.97
N ASP A 35 3.22 -17.07 -11.41
CA ASP A 35 2.30 -16.16 -12.08
C ASP A 35 2.61 -14.70 -11.70
N THR A 36 2.10 -13.75 -12.48
CA THR A 36 2.16 -12.32 -12.15
C THR A 36 1.54 -12.08 -10.77
N SER A 37 2.21 -11.35 -9.90
CA SER A 37 1.79 -11.12 -8.51
C SER A 37 2.19 -9.72 -8.04
N ILE A 38 1.40 -9.16 -7.13
CA ILE A 38 1.70 -7.91 -6.44
C ILE A 38 1.99 -8.27 -4.99
N PHE A 39 3.25 -8.14 -4.59
CA PHE A 39 3.66 -8.37 -3.21
C PHE A 39 3.53 -7.09 -2.42
N ARG A 40 2.98 -7.21 -1.22
CA ARG A 40 3.11 -6.19 -0.18
C ARG A 40 3.67 -6.82 1.08
N ALA A 41 4.54 -6.11 1.78
CA ALA A 41 5.21 -6.63 2.97
C ALA A 41 5.44 -5.54 4.03
N ALA A 42 5.43 -5.95 5.30
CA ALA A 42 5.80 -5.10 6.44
C ALA A 42 6.41 -5.95 7.56
N ALA A 43 7.22 -5.30 8.40
CA ALA A 43 7.75 -5.88 9.63
C ALA A 43 6.74 -5.77 10.76
N PHE A 44 6.67 -6.79 11.61
CA PHE A 44 5.79 -6.88 12.77
C PHE A 44 6.59 -7.26 14.01
N ILE A 45 6.23 -6.65 15.14
CA ILE A 45 6.67 -7.05 16.49
C ILE A 45 5.43 -7.55 17.22
N GLY A 46 5.31 -8.89 17.35
CA GLY A 46 4.09 -9.50 17.85
C GLY A 46 2.90 -9.21 16.93
N LYS A 47 1.92 -8.42 17.41
CA LYS A 47 0.75 -8.01 16.62
C LYS A 47 0.83 -6.60 16.05
N GLU A 48 1.88 -5.86 16.37
CA GLU A 48 2.04 -4.47 15.98
C GLU A 48 2.91 -4.35 14.71
N GLN A 49 2.44 -3.55 13.75
CA GLN A 49 3.22 -3.24 12.56
C GLN A 49 4.34 -2.25 12.90
N ALA A 50 5.57 -2.66 12.66
CA ALA A 50 6.79 -1.94 13.05
C ALA A 50 7.48 -1.22 11.87
N SER A 51 6.97 -1.36 10.65
CA SER A 51 7.48 -0.66 9.46
C SER A 51 6.34 -0.16 8.56
N PRO A 52 6.59 0.79 7.65
CA PRO A 52 5.70 1.04 6.52
C PRO A 52 5.49 -0.24 5.68
N VAL A 53 4.37 -0.29 4.94
CA VAL A 53 4.13 -1.33 3.95
C VAL A 53 4.87 -0.99 2.67
N VAL A 54 5.69 -1.91 2.17
CA VAL A 54 6.36 -1.79 0.87
C VAL A 54 5.67 -2.66 -0.18
N SER A 55 5.74 -2.27 -1.45
CA SER A 55 5.06 -2.93 -2.57
C SER A 55 6.04 -3.28 -3.69
N ALA A 56 5.85 -4.44 -4.33
CA ALA A 56 6.62 -4.88 -5.50
C ALA A 56 5.74 -5.67 -6.48
N THR A 57 5.73 -5.26 -7.75
CA THR A 57 5.01 -5.95 -8.82
C THR A 57 5.96 -6.84 -9.61
N TYR A 58 5.62 -8.11 -9.76
CA TYR A 58 6.37 -9.07 -10.56
C TYR A 58 5.50 -9.57 -11.70
N LEU A 59 5.98 -9.40 -12.93
CA LEU A 59 5.32 -9.88 -14.14
C LEU A 59 5.97 -11.21 -14.57
N VAL A 60 5.19 -12.29 -14.63
CA VAL A 60 5.67 -13.63 -15.00
C VAL A 60 4.88 -14.15 -16.20
N GLY A 61 5.56 -14.83 -17.12
CA GLY A 61 4.95 -15.49 -18.29
C GLY A 61 4.57 -14.55 -19.44
N ARG A 62 3.97 -13.39 -19.17
CA ARG A 62 3.59 -12.42 -20.22
C ARG A 62 4.75 -11.49 -20.58
N ARG A 63 5.07 -11.44 -21.88
CA ARG A 63 5.91 -10.39 -22.48
C ARG A 63 4.99 -9.44 -23.26
N PRO A 64 4.50 -8.35 -22.65
CA PRO A 64 3.62 -7.43 -23.35
C PRO A 64 4.39 -6.77 -24.51
N SER A 65 3.70 -6.60 -25.65
CA SER A 65 4.24 -5.90 -26.82
C SER A 65 4.23 -4.37 -26.67
N LEU A 66 3.64 -3.87 -25.58
CA LEU A 66 3.56 -2.47 -25.21
C LEU A 66 4.32 -2.25 -23.89
N PRO A 67 4.85 -1.02 -23.67
CA PRO A 67 5.45 -0.67 -22.38
C PRO A 67 4.46 -0.87 -21.23
N VAL A 68 4.97 -1.36 -20.09
CA VAL A 68 4.18 -1.45 -18.85
C VAL A 68 4.60 -0.31 -17.93
N LEU A 69 3.62 0.47 -17.50
CA LEU A 69 3.77 1.44 -16.41
C LEU A 69 3.14 0.85 -15.14
N SER A 70 3.89 0.86 -14.03
CA SER A 70 3.39 0.48 -12.71
C SER A 70 3.55 1.65 -11.77
N ILE A 71 2.45 2.06 -11.14
CA ILE A 71 2.39 3.13 -10.14
C ILE A 71 2.03 2.46 -8.81
N SER A 72 2.80 2.75 -7.76
CA SER A 72 2.54 2.24 -6.40
C SER A 72 2.56 3.41 -5.43
N MET A 73 1.44 3.64 -4.75
CA MET A 73 1.28 4.66 -3.69
C MET A 73 0.27 4.16 -2.64
N ALA A 74 0.23 4.79 -1.48
CA ALA A 74 -0.82 4.50 -0.50
C ALA A 74 -2.20 4.94 -1.07
N PRO A 75 -3.31 4.26 -0.71
CA PRO A 75 -4.64 4.68 -1.14
C PRO A 75 -4.96 6.14 -0.82
N ASP A 76 -4.49 6.65 0.32
CA ASP A 76 -4.73 8.03 0.75
C ASP A 76 -4.02 9.05 -0.17
N ASP A 77 -2.81 8.74 -0.66
CA ASP A 77 -2.07 9.60 -1.59
C ASP A 77 -2.80 9.71 -2.95
N PHE A 78 -3.52 8.66 -3.35
CA PHE A 78 -4.30 8.66 -4.59
C PHE A 78 -5.49 9.62 -4.48
N LEU A 79 -6.16 9.65 -3.33
CA LEU A 79 -7.32 10.49 -3.08
C LEU A 79 -6.95 11.97 -3.04
N ASP A 80 -5.80 12.35 -2.47
CA ASP A 80 -5.36 13.74 -2.46
C ASP A 80 -5.14 14.28 -3.88
N VAL A 81 -4.45 13.52 -4.74
CA VAL A 81 -4.18 13.93 -6.13
C VAL A 81 -5.46 14.00 -6.98
N HIS A 82 -6.41 13.09 -6.77
CA HIS A 82 -7.59 12.96 -7.63
C HIS A 82 -8.86 13.67 -7.11
N LEU A 83 -9.00 13.87 -5.79
CA LEU A 83 -10.14 14.60 -5.21
C LEU A 83 -9.87 16.10 -5.03
N SER A 84 -8.60 16.53 -4.94
CA SER A 84 -8.26 17.97 -4.87
C SER A 84 -8.76 18.78 -6.07
N GLN A 85 -8.93 18.14 -7.23
CA GLN A 85 -9.51 18.79 -8.41
C GLN A 85 -11.04 18.89 -8.38
N SER A 86 -11.72 18.15 -7.48
CA SER A 86 -13.19 18.17 -7.34
C SER A 86 -13.68 19.10 -6.20
N VAL A 87 -12.82 19.46 -5.24
CA VAL A 87 -13.18 20.43 -4.18
C VAL A 87 -12.79 21.88 -4.50
N ALA A 88 -11.99 22.12 -5.54
CA ALA A 88 -11.64 23.48 -6.00
C ALA A 88 -12.69 24.11 -6.95
N THR A 89 -13.90 23.57 -7.04
CA THR A 89 -15.03 24.22 -7.72
C THR A 89 -16.35 23.89 -7.03
N GLY A 90 -16.41 24.11 -5.72
CA GLY A 90 -17.61 23.84 -4.90
C GLY A 90 -18.06 25.00 -4.01
N GLN A 91 -17.46 26.19 -4.13
CA GLN A 91 -17.95 27.40 -3.49
C GLN A 91 -17.86 28.54 -4.49
N GLN A 92 -19.01 29.05 -4.92
CA GLN A 92 -19.31 30.46 -5.28
C GLN A 92 -20.69 30.50 -5.98
N PHE A 93 -21.76 30.43 -5.20
CA PHE A 93 -23.04 31.10 -5.51
C PHE A 93 -23.68 31.49 -4.18
N GLN A 94 -23.16 32.55 -3.55
CA GLN A 94 -23.85 33.17 -2.43
C GLN A 94 -24.96 34.05 -3.00
N TYR A 95 -26.20 33.59 -2.87
CA TYR A 95 -27.39 34.36 -3.20
C TYR A 95 -27.55 35.48 -2.16
N LEU A 96 -27.31 36.75 -2.54
CA LEU A 96 -27.72 37.91 -1.75
C LEU A 96 -29.20 38.22 -2.05
N PRO A 97 -30.11 38.21 -1.07
CA PRO A 97 -31.44 38.78 -1.28
C PRO A 97 -31.33 40.31 -1.36
N GLY A 98 -31.74 40.87 -2.49
CA GLY A 98 -31.84 42.31 -2.70
C GLY A 98 -32.89 42.94 -1.78
N THR A 99 -32.53 44.06 -1.16
CA THR A 99 -33.44 44.92 -0.41
C THR A 99 -34.33 45.69 -1.40
N GLY A 100 -35.64 45.47 -1.32
CA GLY A 100 -36.68 46.35 -1.86
C GLY A 100 -37.50 46.92 -0.72
#